data_AF-A0A6A6X4I7-F1
#
_entry.id   AF-A0A6A6X4I7-F1
#
_cell.length_a   1.000
_cell.length_b   1.000
_cell.length_c   1.000
_cell.angle_alpha   90.00
_cell.angle_beta   90.00
_cell.angle_gamma   90.00
#
_symmetry.space_group_name_H-M   'P 1'
#
loop_
_entity.id
_entity.type
_entity.pdbx_description
1 polymer ?
#
loop_
_entity_poly.entity_id
_entity_poly.type
_entity_poly.pdbx_seq_one_letter_code
_entity_poly.pdbx_strand_id
1 'polypeptide(L)'
;MDAYVCFKSNVPDRLYRVNYPGSQTAFSRTTGFSASDTSKVYDNNELVEFKQAIEDQFTWSSRASSPFISLFSDREHAENWGCKEPWRGHEGPSNDWSLHVIDTTRLKDTNRFFKLKQLLEDLEVKIPDRACQHIGGAFLCLHRIPIQAIIEERNPEEVKKGKRKEQSVEFDYLAEYSGSEQEGMEENYSTIFEKNIENNW
;
A
#
# COMPACT_ATOMS: atom_id res chain seq x y z
N MET A 1 14.92 6.00 -14.29
CA MET A 1 14.30 4.79 -13.69
C MET A 1 13.18 4.17 -14.53
N ASP A 2 13.11 4.47 -15.84
CA ASP A 2 12.01 4.02 -16.70
C ASP A 2 12.01 2.50 -16.91
N ALA A 3 13.17 1.85 -16.76
CA ALA A 3 13.32 0.40 -16.84
C ALA A 3 12.48 -0.37 -15.80
N TYR A 4 12.16 0.26 -14.66
CA TYR A 4 11.39 -0.37 -13.59
C TYR A 4 9.88 -0.06 -13.66
N VAL A 5 9.47 0.81 -14.58
CA VAL A 5 8.05 1.16 -14.73
C VAL A 5 7.30 -0.04 -15.29
N CYS A 6 6.21 -0.41 -14.63
CA CYS A 6 5.37 -1.51 -15.08
C CYS A 6 4.80 -1.23 -16.47
N PHE A 7 4.79 -2.26 -17.32
CA PHE A 7 3.95 -2.26 -18.51
C PHE A 7 2.48 -2.06 -18.14
N LYS A 8 1.73 -1.30 -18.94
CA LYS A 8 0.31 -0.99 -18.69
C LYS A 8 -0.56 -2.24 -18.52
N SER A 9 -0.21 -3.34 -19.20
CA SER A 9 -0.87 -4.64 -19.08
C SER A 9 -0.67 -5.32 -17.73
N ASN A 10 0.41 -4.96 -17.02
CA ASN A 10 0.78 -5.57 -15.73
C ASN A 10 0.23 -4.78 -14.54
N VAL A 11 -0.36 -3.61 -14.80
CA VAL A 11 -1.05 -2.81 -13.78
C VAL A 11 -2.51 -3.25 -13.72
N PRO A 12 -3.00 -3.78 -12.57
CA PRO A 12 -4.41 -4.13 -12.42
C PRO A 12 -5.32 -2.93 -12.66
N ASP A 13 -6.49 -3.13 -13.27
CA ASP A 13 -7.45 -2.04 -13.54
C ASP A 13 -8.00 -1.39 -12.25
N ARG A 14 -7.89 -2.09 -11.13
CA ARG A 14 -8.24 -1.58 -9.80
C ARG A 14 -7.09 -1.80 -8.83
N LEU A 15 -6.77 -0.74 -8.09
CA LEU A 15 -5.87 -0.79 -6.95
C LEU A 15 -6.56 -0.15 -5.74
N TYR A 16 -6.05 -0.41 -4.55
CA TYR A 16 -6.64 -0.03 -3.27
C TYR A 16 -5.65 0.80 -2.47
N ARG A 17 -6.11 1.93 -1.90
CA ARG A 17 -5.31 2.83 -1.07
C ARG A 17 -5.95 2.94 0.30
N VAL A 18 -5.21 2.64 1.35
CA VAL A 18 -5.62 2.97 2.72
C VAL A 18 -5.09 4.36 3.06
N ASN A 19 -5.98 5.31 3.32
CA ASN A 19 -5.65 6.65 3.79
C ASN A 19 -5.80 6.70 5.31
N TYR A 20 -4.79 7.23 6.02
CA TYR A 20 -4.72 7.19 7.49
C TYR A 20 -3.86 8.35 8.05
N PRO A 21 -4.02 8.73 9.33
CA PRO A 21 -3.26 9.75 10.01
C PRO A 21 -1.75 9.51 9.97
N GLY A 22 -0.99 10.57 9.73
CA GLY A 22 0.48 10.46 9.60
C GLY A 22 0.94 9.88 8.26
N SER A 23 0.03 9.54 7.33
CA SER A 23 0.38 9.26 5.94
C SER A 23 1.07 10.46 5.29
N GLN A 24 2.23 10.25 4.67
CA GLN A 24 2.91 11.28 3.89
C GLN A 24 2.16 11.68 2.61
N THR A 25 1.28 10.80 2.10
CA THR A 25 0.38 11.14 1.00
C THR A 25 -0.76 11.99 1.53
N ALA A 26 -0.91 13.20 1.01
CA ALA A 26 -2.05 14.07 1.29
C ALA A 26 -3.27 13.63 0.48
N PHE A 27 -4.46 13.73 1.07
CA PHE A 27 -5.74 13.49 0.41
C PHE A 27 -6.63 14.73 0.46
N SER A 28 -7.27 15.03 -0.67
CA SER A 28 -8.32 16.05 -0.77
C SER A 28 -9.47 15.55 -1.61
N ARG A 29 -10.70 15.86 -1.19
CA ARG A 29 -11.91 15.53 -1.95
C ARG A 29 -12.05 16.29 -3.27
N THR A 30 -11.24 17.32 -3.49
CA THR A 30 -11.26 18.10 -4.74
C THR A 30 -10.18 17.67 -5.73
N THR A 31 -9.00 17.28 -5.24
CA THR A 31 -7.84 17.00 -6.09
C THR A 31 -7.39 15.54 -6.07
N GLY A 32 -7.85 14.73 -5.11
CA GLY A 32 -7.46 13.33 -4.92
C GLY A 32 -6.21 13.20 -4.03
N PHE A 33 -5.37 12.21 -4.31
CA PHE A 33 -4.13 11.99 -3.58
C PHE A 33 -2.95 12.74 -4.21
N SER A 34 -2.05 13.24 -3.37
CA SER A 34 -0.77 13.80 -3.78
C SER A 34 0.32 13.29 -2.84
N ALA A 35 1.41 12.79 -3.43
CA ALA A 35 2.62 12.46 -2.69
C ALA A 35 3.23 13.72 -2.06
N SER A 36 4.10 13.56 -1.06
CA SER A 36 4.76 14.70 -0.40
C SER A 36 5.70 15.44 -1.36
N ASP A 37 6.30 14.73 -2.33
CA ASP A 37 6.94 15.32 -3.50
C ASP A 37 6.15 15.04 -4.78
N THR A 38 5.71 16.07 -5.50
CA THR A 38 4.94 15.89 -6.75
C THR A 38 5.74 16.18 -8.02
N SER A 39 7.05 16.36 -7.89
CA SER A 39 7.94 16.71 -9.00
C SER A 39 9.17 15.80 -9.14
N LYS A 40 9.62 15.15 -8.06
CA LYS A 40 10.83 14.34 -8.10
C LYS A 40 10.64 13.14 -9.02
N VAL A 41 11.51 13.07 -10.01
CA VAL A 41 11.71 11.91 -10.88
C VAL A 41 13.18 11.51 -10.73
N TYR A 42 13.45 10.22 -10.93
CA TYR A 42 14.80 9.66 -10.83
C TYR A 42 15.31 9.28 -12.22
N ASP A 43 16.41 9.91 -12.61
CA ASP A 43 17.14 9.56 -13.83
C ASP A 43 17.93 8.26 -13.63
N ASN A 44 18.40 7.64 -14.72
CA ASN A 44 19.07 6.33 -14.63
C ASN A 44 20.41 6.36 -13.86
N ASN A 45 21.01 7.54 -13.68
CA ASN A 45 22.20 7.74 -12.85
C ASN A 45 21.89 7.94 -11.36
N GLU A 46 20.62 8.10 -10.97
CA GLU A 46 20.18 8.33 -9.58
C GLU A 46 19.67 7.04 -8.91
N LEU A 47 20.31 5.91 -9.20
CA LEU A 47 19.87 4.58 -8.70
C LEU A 47 19.96 4.48 -7.18
N VAL A 48 21.00 5.08 -6.60
CA VAL A 48 21.23 5.05 -5.14
C VAL A 48 20.14 5.86 -4.44
N GLU A 49 19.83 7.05 -4.94
CA GLU A 49 18.79 7.93 -4.42
C GLU A 49 17.40 7.33 -4.61
N PHE A 50 17.15 6.66 -5.74
CA PHE A 50 15.89 5.95 -5.99
C PHE A 50 15.69 4.80 -5.00
N LYS A 51 16.73 4.00 -4.75
CA LYS A 51 16.70 2.90 -3.77
C LYS A 51 16.45 3.44 -2.37
N GLN A 52 17.18 4.49 -1.96
CA GLN A 52 16.98 5.12 -0.66
C GLN A 52 15.55 5.65 -0.50
N ALA A 53 14.98 6.28 -1.52
CA ALA A 53 13.62 6.80 -1.45
C ALA A 53 12.55 5.70 -1.34
N ILE A 54 12.80 4.52 -1.92
CA ILE A 54 11.93 3.35 -1.72
C ILE A 54 12.04 2.86 -0.28
N GLU A 55 13.24 2.75 0.28
CA GLU A 55 13.44 2.33 1.68
C GLU A 55 12.81 3.33 2.66
N ASP A 56 12.99 4.63 2.42
CA ASP A 56 12.43 5.72 3.22
C ASP A 56 10.89 5.69 3.21
N GLN A 57 10.27 5.41 2.05
CA GLN A 57 8.81 5.32 1.90
C GLN A 57 8.16 4.32 2.86
N PHE A 58 8.88 3.27 3.26
CA PHE A 58 8.35 2.24 4.14
C PHE A 58 8.88 2.32 5.58
N THR A 59 9.73 3.30 5.90
CA THR A 59 10.29 3.51 7.23
C THR A 59 9.45 4.52 8.01
N TRP A 60 8.78 4.14 9.11
CA TRP A 60 7.83 5.07 9.79
C TRP A 60 8.51 6.31 10.35
N SER A 61 9.71 6.15 10.91
CA SER A 61 10.50 7.27 11.43
C SER A 61 11.04 8.21 10.34
N SER A 62 10.99 7.81 9.06
CA SER A 62 11.47 8.65 7.97
C SER A 62 10.50 9.81 7.73
N ARG A 63 11.08 11.02 7.73
CA ARG A 63 10.41 12.26 7.36
C ARG A 63 10.86 12.77 5.99
N ALA A 64 11.59 11.95 5.24
CA ALA A 64 12.02 12.29 3.89
C ALA A 64 10.80 12.45 2.98
N SER A 65 10.79 13.50 2.16
CA SER A 65 9.74 13.70 1.17
C SER A 65 9.81 12.61 0.11
N SER A 66 8.69 11.98 -0.16
CA SER A 66 8.58 10.84 -1.06
C SER A 66 7.70 11.19 -2.25
N PRO A 67 8.12 10.83 -3.48
CA PRO A 67 7.29 10.98 -4.67
C PRO A 67 6.29 9.84 -4.87
N PHE A 68 6.21 8.90 -3.94
CA PHE A 68 5.44 7.68 -4.08
C PHE A 68 4.11 7.71 -3.32
N ILE A 69 3.12 7.05 -3.91
CA ILE A 69 1.83 6.73 -3.29
C ILE A 69 1.71 5.20 -3.26
N SER A 70 1.65 4.62 -2.07
CA SER A 70 1.55 3.17 -1.88
C SER A 70 0.14 2.65 -2.11
N LEU A 71 0.02 1.61 -2.92
CA LEU A 71 -1.23 0.97 -3.34
C LEU A 71 -1.15 -0.55 -3.15
N PHE A 72 -2.30 -1.18 -2.95
CA PHE A 72 -2.48 -2.63 -2.88
C PHE A 72 -3.26 -3.11 -4.11
N SER A 73 -2.89 -4.26 -4.68
CA SER A 73 -3.68 -4.91 -5.73
C SER A 73 -4.78 -5.80 -5.19
N ASP A 74 -4.65 -6.23 -3.94
CA ASP A 74 -5.62 -7.07 -3.28
C ASP A 74 -6.46 -6.26 -2.29
N ARG A 75 -7.77 -6.37 -2.44
CA ARG A 75 -8.76 -5.66 -1.63
C ARG A 75 -8.72 -6.12 -0.19
N GLU A 76 -8.77 -7.43 0.02
CA GLU A 76 -8.89 -8.04 1.33
C GLU A 76 -7.65 -7.73 2.18
N HIS A 77 -6.48 -7.76 1.54
CA HIS A 77 -5.21 -7.34 2.11
C HIS A 77 -5.25 -5.88 2.55
N ALA A 78 -5.69 -4.96 1.68
CA ALA A 78 -5.79 -3.55 2.04
C ALA A 78 -6.74 -3.33 3.22
N GLU A 79 -7.86 -4.06 3.26
CA GLU A 79 -8.82 -4.01 4.36
C GLU A 79 -8.25 -4.60 5.65
N ASN A 80 -7.54 -5.74 5.59
CA ASN A 80 -6.87 -6.36 6.74
C ASN A 80 -5.80 -5.43 7.30
N TRP A 81 -4.99 -4.83 6.42
CA TRP A 81 -3.97 -3.87 6.76
C TRP A 81 -4.57 -2.64 7.45
N GLY A 82 -5.63 -2.07 6.88
CA GLY A 82 -6.34 -0.94 7.47
C GLY A 82 -6.97 -1.28 8.82
N CYS A 83 -7.59 -2.46 8.98
CA CYS A 83 -8.21 -2.88 10.24
C CYS A 83 -7.21 -3.14 11.36
N LYS A 84 -5.99 -3.58 11.03
CA LYS A 84 -4.88 -3.71 12.01
C LYS A 84 -4.39 -2.35 12.50
N GLU A 85 -4.64 -1.29 11.72
CA GLU A 85 -4.21 0.08 11.99
C GLU A 85 -2.75 0.14 12.47
N PRO A 86 -1.77 -0.35 11.69
CA PRO A 86 -0.42 -0.52 12.19
C PRO A 86 0.37 0.79 12.36
N TRP A 87 -0.26 1.93 12.04
CA TRP A 87 0.18 3.26 12.43
C TRP A 87 -0.22 3.64 13.87
N ARG A 88 -1.04 2.82 14.56
CA ARG A 88 -1.42 3.03 15.96
C ARG A 88 -0.16 3.12 16.82
N GLY A 89 -0.03 4.23 17.54
CA GLY A 89 1.15 4.56 18.35
C GLY A 89 2.04 5.64 17.72
N HIS A 90 1.89 5.93 16.43
CA HIS A 90 2.65 6.99 15.76
C HIS A 90 1.88 8.29 15.59
N GLU A 91 0.55 8.29 15.38
CA GLU A 91 -0.30 9.51 15.33
C GLU A 91 -1.81 9.15 15.20
N GLY A 92 -2.70 9.97 15.78
CA GLY A 92 -4.15 9.98 15.49
C GLY A 92 -5.07 9.08 16.35
N PRO A 93 -6.39 9.37 16.39
CA PRO A 93 -7.38 8.54 17.06
C PRO A 93 -7.70 7.24 16.28
N SER A 94 -8.09 6.21 17.01
CA SER A 94 -8.61 4.93 16.47
C SER A 94 -9.76 5.15 15.47
N ASN A 95 -9.80 4.35 14.39
CA ASN A 95 -10.82 4.41 13.31
C ASN A 95 -10.81 5.69 12.45
N ASP A 96 -9.78 6.54 12.52
CA ASP A 96 -9.63 7.64 11.57
C ASP A 96 -8.87 7.12 10.35
N TRP A 97 -9.50 6.35 9.47
CA TRP A 97 -8.88 5.91 8.21
C TRP A 97 -9.95 5.58 7.17
N SER A 98 -9.58 5.54 5.90
CA SER A 98 -10.49 5.19 4.81
C SER A 98 -9.82 4.31 3.76
N LEU A 99 -10.60 3.40 3.17
CA LEU A 99 -10.19 2.61 2.01
C LEU A 99 -10.71 3.27 0.74
N HIS A 100 -9.82 3.51 -0.21
CA HIS A 100 -10.18 4.05 -1.52
C HIS A 100 -9.91 3.03 -2.61
N VAL A 101 -10.84 2.90 -3.56
CA VAL A 101 -10.67 2.11 -4.77
C VAL A 101 -10.28 3.03 -5.91
N ILE A 102 -9.16 2.71 -6.55
CA ILE A 102 -8.54 3.49 -7.61
C ILE A 102 -8.73 2.77 -8.94
N ASP A 103 -9.43 3.41 -9.88
CA ASP A 103 -9.51 3.02 -11.29
C ASP A 103 -8.22 3.43 -12.01
N THR A 104 -7.32 2.46 -12.21
CA THR A 104 -6.02 2.72 -12.82
C THR A 104 -6.12 2.88 -14.33
N THR A 105 -7.22 2.48 -14.97
CA THR A 105 -7.40 2.64 -16.42
C THR A 105 -7.31 4.11 -16.83
N ARG A 106 -7.69 5.01 -15.92
CA ARG A 106 -7.60 6.48 -16.05
C ARG A 106 -6.19 7.04 -15.83
N LEU A 107 -5.25 6.21 -15.38
CA LEU A 107 -3.90 6.60 -14.95
C LEU A 107 -2.79 5.93 -15.76
N LYS A 108 -3.05 4.77 -16.38
CA LYS A 108 -2.05 3.98 -17.12
C LYS A 108 -1.32 4.77 -18.21
N ASP A 109 -1.93 5.82 -18.75
CA ASP A 109 -1.35 6.65 -19.80
C ASP A 109 -0.56 7.86 -19.29
N THR A 110 -0.84 8.30 -18.07
CA THR A 110 -0.35 9.58 -17.52
C THR A 110 0.54 9.42 -16.31
N ASN A 111 0.47 8.27 -15.63
CA ASN A 111 1.23 7.96 -14.43
C ASN A 111 2.19 6.80 -14.62
N ARG A 112 3.19 6.77 -13.75
CA ARG A 112 4.16 5.69 -13.65
C ARG A 112 3.83 4.83 -12.44
N PHE A 113 3.75 3.53 -12.67
CA PHE A 113 3.53 2.51 -11.66
C PHE A 113 4.76 1.64 -11.53
N PHE A 114 5.09 1.26 -10.30
CA PHE A 114 6.13 0.29 -10.01
C PHE A 114 5.56 -0.81 -9.15
N LYS A 115 5.89 -2.06 -9.46
CA LYS A 115 5.52 -3.20 -8.63
C LYS A 115 6.61 -3.42 -7.59
N LEU A 116 6.26 -3.30 -6.32
CA LEU A 116 7.24 -3.26 -5.24
C LEU A 116 8.10 -4.52 -5.19
N LYS A 117 7.49 -5.69 -5.35
CA LYS A 117 8.23 -6.97 -5.38
C LYS A 117 9.32 -6.98 -6.48
N GLN A 118 8.98 -6.55 -7.69
CA GLN A 118 9.94 -6.51 -8.80
C GLN A 118 11.04 -5.48 -8.55
N LEU A 119 10.67 -4.29 -8.04
CA LEU A 119 11.65 -3.28 -7.65
C LEU A 119 12.67 -3.82 -6.64
N LEU A 120 12.21 -4.50 -5.59
CA LEU A 120 13.10 -4.97 -4.53
C LEU A 120 13.97 -6.13 -4.99
N GLU A 121 13.45 -7.00 -5.87
CA GLU A 121 14.21 -8.06 -6.54
C GLU A 121 15.30 -7.48 -7.46
N ASP A 122 14.94 -6.54 -8.34
CA ASP A 122 15.87 -5.96 -9.32
C ASP A 122 16.93 -5.03 -8.67
N LEU A 123 16.58 -4.37 -7.55
CA LEU A 123 17.49 -3.49 -6.80
C LEU A 123 18.31 -4.22 -5.72
N GLU A 124 18.18 -5.56 -5.65
CA GLU A 124 18.81 -6.42 -4.65
C GLU A 124 18.62 -5.88 -3.21
N VAL A 125 17.41 -5.38 -2.92
CA VAL A 125 17.05 -4.90 -1.58
C VAL A 125 16.64 -6.12 -0.76
N LYS A 126 17.38 -6.41 0.32
CA LYS A 126 17.04 -7.51 1.22
C LYS A 126 15.83 -7.14 2.05
N ILE A 127 14.80 -7.98 1.96
CA ILE A 127 13.59 -7.91 2.77
C ILE A 127 13.47 -9.28 3.46
N PRO A 128 13.13 -9.34 4.75
CA PRO A 128 12.97 -10.59 5.46
C PRO A 128 11.80 -11.40 4.89
N ASP A 129 11.93 -12.72 4.93
CA ASP A 129 11.02 -13.68 4.30
C ASP A 129 9.54 -13.49 4.69
N ARG A 130 9.28 -12.96 5.89
CA ARG A 130 7.93 -12.64 6.36
C ARG A 130 7.28 -11.48 5.59
N ALA A 131 8.06 -10.49 5.15
CA ALA A 131 7.56 -9.41 4.29
C ALA A 131 7.31 -9.86 2.85
N CYS A 132 8.02 -10.91 2.38
CA CYS A 132 7.87 -11.41 1.00
C CYS A 132 6.44 -11.87 0.67
N GLN A 133 5.69 -12.36 1.66
CA GLN A 133 4.31 -12.79 1.48
C GLN A 133 3.36 -11.61 1.24
N HIS A 134 3.69 -10.44 1.76
CA HIS A 134 2.82 -9.27 1.72
C HIS A 134 3.15 -8.36 0.51
N ILE A 135 4.42 -8.17 0.15
CA ILE A 135 4.86 -7.25 -0.93
C ILE A 135 4.37 -7.62 -2.34
N GLY A 136 3.90 -8.86 -2.54
CA GLY A 136 3.52 -9.37 -3.87
C GLY A 136 2.41 -8.57 -4.56
N GLY A 137 1.53 -7.97 -3.75
CA GLY A 137 0.44 -7.11 -4.21
C GLY A 137 0.68 -5.62 -4.03
N ALA A 138 1.88 -5.18 -3.64
CA ALA A 138 2.16 -3.77 -3.40
C ALA A 138 2.64 -3.06 -4.67
N PHE A 139 2.08 -1.86 -4.90
CA PHE A 139 2.42 -0.98 -6.02
C PHE A 139 2.77 0.41 -5.50
N LEU A 140 3.68 1.09 -6.20
CA LEU A 140 3.95 2.51 -6.00
C LEU A 140 3.48 3.28 -7.24
N CYS A 141 2.71 4.34 -7.03
CA CYS A 141 2.31 5.29 -8.06
C CYS A 141 3.05 6.61 -7.86
N LEU A 142 3.55 7.24 -8.91
CA LEU A 142 4.17 8.57 -8.78
C LEU A 142 3.15 9.69 -8.60
N HIS A 143 3.54 10.63 -7.75
CA HIS A 143 3.06 12.01 -7.62
C HIS A 143 1.60 12.19 -7.24
N ARG A 144 0.65 11.76 -8.07
CA ARG A 144 -0.77 12.16 -7.94
C ARG A 144 -1.72 11.06 -8.36
N ILE A 145 -2.80 10.90 -7.62
CA ILE A 145 -3.98 10.16 -8.06
C ILE A 145 -5.15 11.14 -8.09
N PRO A 146 -5.59 11.61 -9.28
CA PRO A 146 -6.66 12.57 -9.40
C PRO A 146 -7.98 12.01 -8.85
N ILE A 147 -8.85 12.89 -8.33
CA ILE A 147 -10.15 12.50 -7.76
C ILE A 147 -11.01 11.68 -8.72
N GLN A 148 -10.90 11.94 -10.03
CA GLN A 148 -11.63 11.22 -11.07
C GLN A 148 -11.23 9.74 -11.18
N ALA A 149 -10.06 9.36 -10.67
CA ALA A 149 -9.63 7.96 -10.61
C ALA A 149 -10.09 7.26 -9.33
N ILE A 150 -10.65 7.98 -8.36
CA ILE A 150 -11.15 7.41 -7.11
C ILE A 150 -12.64 7.08 -7.31
N ILE A 151 -12.95 5.79 -7.40
CA ILE A 151 -14.31 5.33 -7.74
C ILE A 151 -15.13 4.90 -6.52
N GLU A 152 -14.48 4.68 -5.38
CA GLU A 152 -15.14 4.29 -4.14
C GLU A 152 -14.30 4.72 -2.93
N GLU A 153 -14.95 5.11 -1.85
CA GLU A 153 -14.38 5.41 -0.53
C GLU A 153 -15.22 4.65 0.50
N ARG A 154 -14.57 3.92 1.41
CA ARG A 154 -15.20 3.25 2.55
C ARG A 154 -14.53 3.66 3.84
N ASN A 155 -15.34 3.96 4.85
CA ASN A 155 -14.84 4.16 6.21
C ASN A 155 -14.61 2.80 6.92
N PRO A 156 -14.00 2.78 8.12
CA PRO A 156 -13.64 1.53 8.79
C PRO A 156 -14.85 0.70 9.20
N GLU A 157 -15.99 1.34 9.52
CA GLU A 157 -17.21 0.64 9.89
C GLU A 157 -17.82 -0.09 8.68
N GLU A 158 -17.81 0.54 7.51
CA GLU A 158 -18.27 -0.05 6.26
C GLU A 158 -17.41 -1.25 5.85
N VAL A 159 -16.08 -1.14 5.99
CA VAL A 159 -15.16 -2.25 5.75
C VAL A 159 -15.44 -3.41 6.69
N LYS A 160 -15.51 -3.16 8.01
CA LYS A 160 -15.79 -4.18 9.03
C LYS A 160 -17.15 -4.85 8.80
N LYS A 161 -18.17 -4.09 8.41
CA LYS A 161 -19.51 -4.61 8.10
C LYS A 161 -19.51 -5.45 6.82
N GLY A 162 -18.75 -5.05 5.79
CA GLY A 162 -18.56 -5.83 4.56
C GLY A 162 -18.00 -7.21 4.86
N LYS A 163 -16.91 -7.27 5.63
CA LYS A 163 -16.26 -8.53 6.03
C LYS A 163 -17.18 -9.48 6.81
N ARG A 164 -17.95 -8.96 7.77
CA ARG A 164 -18.91 -9.77 8.53
C ARG A 164 -19.99 -10.39 7.63
N LYS A 165 -20.43 -9.67 6.60
CA LYS A 165 -21.42 -10.20 5.64
C LYS A 165 -20.81 -11.30 4.77
N GLU A 166 -19.60 -11.10 4.26
CA GLU A 166 -18.89 -12.11 3.45
C GLU A 166 -18.66 -13.39 4.26
N GLN A 167 -18.17 -13.26 5.49
CA GLN A 167 -18.02 -14.41 6.41
C GLN A 167 -19.35 -15.09 6.75
N SER A 168 -20.44 -14.35 6.93
CA SER A 168 -21.76 -14.94 7.20
C SER A 168 -22.31 -15.72 6.00
N VAL A 169 -22.02 -15.26 4.77
CA VAL A 169 -22.41 -15.98 3.55
C VAL A 169 -21.53 -17.22 3.36
N GLU A 170 -20.23 -17.13 3.65
CA GLU A 170 -19.31 -18.26 3.60
C GLU A 170 -19.65 -19.35 4.65
N PHE A 171 -20.06 -18.94 5.86
CA PHE A 171 -20.55 -19.86 6.91
C PHE A 171 -21.85 -20.58 6.51
N ASP A 172 -22.76 -19.91 5.78
CA ASP A 172 -23.98 -20.54 5.25
C ASP A 172 -23.68 -21.63 4.21
N TYR A 173 -22.53 -21.56 3.52
CA TYR A 173 -22.04 -22.59 2.60
C TYR A 173 -21.20 -23.69 3.28
N LEU A 174 -20.54 -23.39 4.41
CA LEU A 174 -19.60 -24.28 5.11
C LEU A 174 -20.17 -24.94 6.39
N ALA A 175 -21.47 -24.78 6.66
CA ALA A 175 -22.15 -25.43 7.80
C ALA A 175 -22.07 -26.98 7.82
N GLU A 176 -21.41 -27.63 6.83
CA GLU A 176 -21.11 -29.07 6.83
C GLU A 176 -19.65 -29.45 7.16
N TYR A 177 -18.68 -28.53 7.28
CA TYR A 177 -17.31 -28.90 7.66
C TYR A 177 -16.67 -27.93 8.66
N SER A 178 -16.74 -28.32 9.93
CA SER A 178 -16.07 -27.70 11.07
C SER A 178 -14.54 -27.81 10.99
N GLY A 179 -13.86 -26.70 11.26
CA GLY A 179 -12.61 -26.70 12.03
C GLY A 179 -11.42 -26.00 11.36
N SER A 180 -11.10 -24.79 11.81
CA SER A 180 -9.92 -24.49 12.65
C SER A 180 -9.49 -23.02 12.50
N GLU A 181 -9.63 -22.25 13.56
CA GLU A 181 -9.11 -20.90 13.70
C GLU A 181 -7.58 -20.92 13.81
N GLN A 182 -6.88 -20.19 12.94
CA GLN A 182 -5.46 -19.90 13.13
C GLN A 182 -5.15 -18.47 12.66
N GLU A 183 -5.54 -17.48 13.46
CA GLU A 183 -5.07 -16.10 13.31
C GLU A 183 -3.62 -16.02 13.81
N GLY A 184 -2.66 -16.13 12.88
CA GLY A 184 -1.27 -15.78 13.12
C GLY A 184 -1.11 -14.26 13.17
N MET A 185 -0.41 -13.76 14.19
CA MET A 185 0.04 -12.36 14.28
C MET A 185 0.93 -12.02 13.06
N GLU A 186 0.34 -11.38 12.06
CA GLU A 186 1.02 -10.88 10.87
C GLU A 186 1.58 -9.46 11.10
N GLU A 187 2.91 -9.34 10.99
CA GLU A 187 3.67 -8.10 11.18
C GLU A 187 3.45 -7.12 10.00
N ASN A 188 3.32 -5.81 10.29
CA ASN A 188 3.11 -4.77 9.27
C ASN A 188 4.40 -4.46 8.48
N TYR A 189 4.30 -4.15 7.18
CA TYR A 189 5.40 -3.72 6.30
C TYR A 189 6.38 -2.76 6.97
N SER A 190 5.91 -1.65 7.52
CA SER A 190 6.80 -0.64 8.08
C SER A 190 7.43 -1.10 9.39
N THR A 191 6.74 -1.91 10.20
CA THR A 191 7.33 -2.60 11.35
C THR A 191 8.41 -3.60 10.90
N ILE A 192 8.24 -4.23 9.74
CA ILE A 192 9.22 -5.14 9.17
C ILE A 192 10.45 -4.37 8.68
N PHE A 193 10.28 -3.26 7.94
CA PHE A 193 11.40 -2.42 7.52
C PHE A 193 12.19 -1.84 8.71
N GLU A 194 11.51 -1.37 9.76
CA GLU A 194 12.16 -0.88 10.98
C GLU A 194 12.97 -1.98 11.69
N LYS A 195 12.40 -3.19 11.85
CA LYS A 195 13.12 -4.31 12.46
C LYS A 195 14.34 -4.78 11.66
N ASN A 196 14.44 -4.49 10.36
CA ASN A 196 15.64 -4.79 9.58
C ASN A 196 16.74 -3.74 9.72
N ILE A 197 16.38 -2.48 9.96
CA ILE A 197 17.35 -1.41 10.20
C ILE A 197 18.02 -1.64 11.57
N GLU A 198 17.27 -2.10 12.57
CA GLU A 198 17.80 -2.35 13.93
C GLU A 198 18.72 -3.58 14.02
N ASN A 199 18.67 -4.53 13.07
CA ASN A 199 19.47 -5.77 13.11
C ASN A 199 20.75 -5.74 12.25
N ASN A 200 21.15 -4.57 11.74
CA ASN A 200 22.34 -4.40 10.88
C ASN A 200 23.49 -3.61 11.54
N TRP A 201 23.63 -3.70 12.87
CA TRP A 201 24.77 -3.16 13.63
C TRP A 201 25.51 -4.27 14.40
#